data_AF-A0A1G9GG78-F1
#
_entry.id   AF-A0A1G9GG78-F1
#
_cell.length_a   1.000
_cell.length_b   1.000
_cell.length_c   1.000
_cell.angle_alpha   90.00
_cell.angle_beta   90.00
_cell.angle_gamma   90.00
#
_symmetry.space_group_name_H-M   'P 1'
#
loop_
_entity.id
_entity.type
_entity.pdbx_description
1 polymer ?
#
loop_
_entity_poly.entity_id
_entity_poly.type
_entity_poly.pdbx_seq_one_letter_code
_entity_poly.pdbx_strand_id
1 'polypeptide(L)'
;MGNEAVKSGLVFTIGLTGHRDIRPDALAQVRDAIRTELEALKARFSNLPIELVTGLADGADTLATEVALEIGLPVRAVLPMPRALYEADFEGAALEDFKRLAEDERVVIEKLPLPPGETADLQVHGPARDALYGRLMDYLVRRSNVLVALWDGEVTGLTGGTSDVVVRYLANSDIQADEARPHEIFDDADLAEDRTDLVVWIKTPRQSGDPHSAKVDTNYLVQAGTTGLLCRLSAIPETVLQRWDEFSEYASERNSDLGSDLPAYPISVPEDAEIAEITASIDADFVRADQLALINQRQSDRLFKLFGLMAAMMGLTFLLYAKIAALKWFLIAYILLFAAGYVLFEIGARRGWFGRHLAFRALAEALRVRFFIVLSGSGDAFETRYLLGLTSIERFARFGWIRDAIRCTEPLTYESDVPTRRRIAETTERWVKDQSAYFHKKHRQLHHEHERLEVVKKVLFLAAFLGAVSLLFFKKSLYHFHIGELDGKTLVVFLMGLLPLWLAIWEIYQTKMAIRELLWQYANQGTLFEMAEKRLEATSDPTHAQDVIGDLAERSLMDVVQWSTHRYHREHEPPSAG
;
A
#
# COMPACT_ATOMS: atom_id res chain seq x y z
N MET A 1 27.13 -0.88 -21.85
CA MET A 1 26.42 -2.12 -21.48
C MET A 1 24.95 -1.75 -21.40
N GLY A 2 24.09 -2.39 -22.18
CA GLY A 2 22.72 -1.94 -22.38
C GLY A 2 21.94 -1.93 -21.07
N ASN A 3 21.20 -0.84 -20.82
CA ASN A 3 20.13 -0.80 -19.83
C ASN A 3 19.08 -1.84 -20.24
N GLU A 4 19.20 -3.08 -19.79
CA GLU A 4 17.98 -3.84 -19.53
C GLU A 4 17.27 -3.07 -18.43
N ALA A 5 16.13 -2.46 -18.77
CA ALA A 5 15.29 -1.80 -17.77
C ALA A 5 14.93 -2.86 -16.72
N VAL A 6 15.34 -2.63 -15.48
CA VAL A 6 15.01 -3.50 -14.34
C VAL A 6 13.50 -3.73 -14.35
N LYS A 7 13.07 -4.99 -14.43
CA LYS A 7 11.66 -5.36 -14.49
C LYS A 7 11.00 -5.07 -13.15
N SER A 8 9.81 -4.47 -13.21
CA SER A 8 8.96 -4.24 -12.03
C SER A 8 8.60 -5.56 -11.35
N GLY A 9 8.47 -5.54 -10.02
CA GLY A 9 7.94 -6.68 -9.28
C GLY A 9 6.41 -6.76 -9.32
N LEU A 10 5.72 -5.74 -9.83
CA LEU A 10 4.26 -5.67 -9.84
C LEU A 10 3.64 -6.59 -10.90
N VAL A 11 3.38 -7.83 -10.49
CA VAL A 11 2.65 -8.85 -11.26
C VAL A 11 1.45 -9.31 -10.44
N PHE A 12 0.25 -9.21 -11.01
CA PHE A 12 -0.95 -9.73 -10.37
C PHE A 12 -0.90 -11.26 -10.34
N THR A 13 -0.78 -11.81 -9.15
CA THR A 13 -0.59 -13.25 -8.95
C THR A 13 -1.91 -13.92 -8.60
N ILE A 14 -2.32 -14.85 -9.46
CA ILE A 14 -3.40 -15.79 -9.18
C ILE A 14 -2.76 -17.03 -8.56
N GLY A 15 -2.85 -17.19 -7.25
CA GLY A 15 -2.42 -18.42 -6.60
C GLY A 15 -3.41 -19.54 -6.83
N LEU A 16 -2.92 -20.77 -6.93
CA LEU A 16 -3.75 -21.94 -7.09
C LEU A 16 -3.48 -22.96 -5.98
N THR A 17 -4.55 -23.55 -5.48
CA THR A 17 -4.50 -24.74 -4.64
C THR A 17 -5.70 -25.64 -4.95
N GLY A 18 -5.53 -26.95 -4.86
CA GLY A 18 -6.64 -27.85 -5.09
C GLY A 18 -6.41 -29.31 -4.79
N HIS A 19 -7.50 -30.07 -4.84
CA HIS A 19 -7.49 -31.52 -4.62
C HIS A 19 -6.81 -32.28 -5.77
N ARG A 20 -6.06 -33.33 -5.42
CA ARG A 20 -5.41 -34.22 -6.39
C ARG A 20 -6.38 -35.21 -7.01
N ASP A 21 -7.39 -35.63 -6.25
CA ASP A 21 -8.32 -36.71 -6.59
C ASP A 21 -9.69 -36.20 -7.07
N ILE A 22 -9.68 -35.36 -8.11
CA ILE A 22 -10.91 -34.82 -8.72
C ILE A 22 -11.77 -35.96 -9.30
N ARG A 23 -13.09 -35.88 -9.10
CA ARG A 23 -14.03 -36.88 -9.64
C ARG A 23 -14.09 -36.82 -11.19
N PRO A 24 -13.92 -37.93 -11.91
CA PRO A 24 -13.83 -37.93 -13.38
C PRO A 24 -15.05 -37.33 -14.13
N ASP A 25 -16.25 -37.50 -13.59
CA ASP A 25 -17.50 -36.96 -14.16
C ASP A 25 -17.63 -35.43 -13.97
N ALA A 26 -16.95 -34.87 -12.97
CA ALA A 26 -16.92 -33.45 -12.69
C ALA A 26 -15.83 -32.70 -13.48
N LEU A 27 -14.83 -33.42 -14.02
CA LEU A 27 -13.62 -32.85 -14.63
C LEU A 27 -13.93 -31.79 -15.71
N ALA A 28 -14.88 -32.06 -16.60
CA ALA A 28 -15.27 -31.12 -17.65
C ALA A 28 -15.88 -29.82 -17.08
N GLN A 29 -16.76 -29.94 -16.08
CA GLN A 29 -17.39 -28.79 -15.43
C GLN A 29 -16.37 -27.97 -14.63
N VAL A 30 -15.45 -28.63 -13.93
CA VAL A 30 -14.35 -27.97 -13.22
C VAL A 30 -13.45 -27.22 -14.21
N ARG A 31 -13.10 -27.85 -15.34
CA ARG A 31 -12.31 -27.21 -16.40
C ARG A 31 -12.98 -25.95 -16.95
N ASP A 32 -14.27 -26.02 -17.23
CA ASP A 32 -15.05 -24.87 -17.73
C ASP A 32 -15.14 -23.74 -16.70
N ALA A 33 -15.29 -24.09 -15.41
CA ALA A 33 -15.27 -23.12 -14.31
C ALA A 33 -13.90 -22.42 -14.18
N ILE A 34 -12.80 -23.17 -14.21
CA ILE A 34 -11.44 -22.60 -14.19
C ILE A 34 -11.25 -21.66 -15.38
N ARG A 35 -11.63 -22.10 -16.59
CA ARG A 35 -11.50 -21.26 -17.80
C ARG A 35 -12.24 -19.95 -17.63
N THR A 36 -13.48 -20.00 -17.19
CA THR A 36 -14.34 -18.82 -17.02
C THR A 36 -13.71 -17.81 -16.05
N GLU A 37 -13.26 -18.26 -14.89
CA GLU A 37 -12.67 -17.38 -13.87
C GLU A 37 -11.31 -16.82 -14.30
N LEU A 38 -10.43 -17.64 -14.90
CA LEU A 38 -9.12 -17.18 -15.38
C LEU A 38 -9.25 -16.20 -16.55
N GLU A 39 -10.20 -16.42 -17.48
CA GLU A 39 -10.49 -15.47 -18.56
C GLU A 39 -11.03 -14.14 -18.02
N ALA A 40 -11.92 -14.18 -17.03
CA ALA A 40 -12.46 -12.98 -16.38
C ALA A 40 -11.36 -12.17 -15.68
N LEU A 41 -10.48 -12.83 -14.92
CA LEU A 41 -9.33 -12.18 -14.26
C LEU A 41 -8.35 -11.60 -15.30
N LYS A 42 -8.00 -12.37 -16.33
CA LYS A 42 -7.13 -11.92 -17.41
C LYS A 42 -7.68 -10.69 -18.13
N ALA A 43 -8.97 -10.67 -18.44
CA ALA A 43 -9.61 -9.53 -19.11
C ALA A 43 -9.59 -8.25 -18.26
N ARG A 44 -9.73 -8.41 -16.93
CA ARG A 44 -9.73 -7.28 -15.99
C ARG A 44 -8.36 -6.60 -15.87
N PHE A 45 -7.29 -7.39 -15.84
CA PHE A 45 -5.92 -6.87 -15.70
C PHE A 45 -5.20 -6.74 -17.04
N SER A 46 -5.79 -6.00 -17.98
CA SER A 46 -5.16 -5.76 -19.30
C SER A 46 -3.97 -4.79 -19.27
N ASN A 47 -3.86 -3.95 -18.23
CA ASN A 47 -2.82 -2.93 -18.06
C ASN A 47 -1.70 -3.34 -17.09
N LEU A 48 -1.77 -4.55 -16.54
CA LEU A 48 -0.84 -5.07 -15.54
C LEU A 48 -0.46 -6.51 -15.93
N PRO A 49 0.81 -6.93 -15.78
CA PRO A 49 1.17 -8.33 -15.95
C PRO A 49 0.37 -9.22 -14.98
N ILE A 50 -0.15 -10.34 -15.47
CA ILE A 50 -0.90 -11.32 -14.69
C ILE A 50 -0.35 -12.71 -14.94
N GLU A 51 -0.24 -13.52 -13.89
CA GLU A 51 0.25 -14.90 -13.97
C GLU A 51 -0.53 -15.84 -13.05
N LEU A 52 -0.58 -17.12 -13.43
CA LEU A 52 -1.03 -18.21 -12.57
C LEU A 52 0.20 -18.79 -11.84
N VAL A 53 0.11 -18.91 -10.52
CA VAL A 53 1.13 -19.57 -9.70
C VAL A 53 0.56 -20.84 -9.07
N THR A 54 1.27 -21.95 -9.25
CA THR A 54 0.83 -23.30 -8.87
C THR A 54 2.02 -24.11 -8.33
N GLY A 55 1.74 -25.10 -7.49
CA GLY A 55 2.73 -26.10 -7.08
C GLY A 55 3.03 -27.14 -8.15
N LEU A 56 2.27 -27.15 -9.24
CA LEU A 56 2.28 -28.17 -10.30
C LEU A 56 2.07 -29.60 -9.74
N ALA A 57 1.27 -29.71 -8.67
CA ALA A 57 0.85 -30.99 -8.13
C ALA A 57 -0.14 -31.72 -9.06
N ASP A 58 -0.34 -33.01 -8.85
CA ASP A 58 -1.30 -33.79 -9.63
C ASP A 58 -2.75 -33.31 -9.38
N GLY A 59 -3.63 -33.52 -10.36
CA GLY A 59 -5.05 -33.18 -10.29
C GLY A 59 -5.35 -31.71 -10.61
N ALA A 60 -5.77 -30.94 -9.61
CA ALA A 60 -6.22 -29.55 -9.80
C ALA A 60 -5.14 -28.63 -10.40
N ASP A 61 -3.90 -28.79 -9.94
CA ASP A 61 -2.77 -27.95 -10.31
C ASP A 61 -2.37 -28.16 -11.77
N THR A 62 -2.23 -29.41 -12.23
CA THR A 62 -2.00 -29.73 -13.65
C THR A 62 -3.18 -29.29 -14.54
N LEU A 63 -4.43 -29.54 -14.12
CA LEU A 63 -5.62 -29.16 -14.88
C LEU A 63 -5.71 -27.64 -15.11
N ALA A 64 -5.52 -26.84 -14.05
CA ALA A 64 -5.57 -25.40 -14.17
C ALA A 64 -4.39 -24.85 -14.98
N THR A 65 -3.21 -25.47 -14.87
CA THR A 65 -2.05 -25.13 -15.69
C THR A 65 -2.36 -25.31 -17.18
N GLU A 66 -2.96 -26.43 -17.57
CA GLU A 66 -3.36 -26.64 -18.97
C GLU A 66 -4.34 -25.57 -19.46
N VAL A 67 -5.36 -25.26 -18.65
CA VAL A 67 -6.35 -24.24 -19.01
C VAL A 67 -5.68 -22.88 -19.16
N ALA A 68 -4.78 -22.51 -18.25
CA ALA A 68 -4.02 -21.27 -18.32
C ALA A 68 -3.18 -21.19 -19.60
N LEU A 69 -2.48 -22.27 -19.96
CA LEU A 69 -1.69 -22.36 -21.18
C LEU A 69 -2.57 -22.25 -22.45
N GLU A 70 -3.78 -22.80 -22.45
CA GLU A 70 -4.72 -22.72 -23.56
C GLU A 70 -5.26 -21.31 -23.80
N ILE A 71 -5.55 -20.57 -22.72
CA ILE A 71 -6.00 -19.18 -22.82
C ILE A 71 -4.83 -18.19 -22.96
N GLY A 72 -3.59 -18.68 -22.97
CA GLY A 72 -2.37 -17.86 -23.05
C GLY A 72 -2.17 -16.96 -21.82
N LEU A 73 -2.45 -17.49 -20.62
CA LEU A 73 -2.10 -16.89 -19.34
C LEU A 73 -0.71 -17.43 -18.93
N PRO A 74 0.29 -16.57 -18.65
CA PRO A 74 1.59 -17.02 -18.16
C PRO A 74 1.47 -17.86 -16.89
N VAL A 75 2.28 -18.92 -16.79
CA VAL A 75 2.29 -19.82 -15.64
C VAL A 75 3.67 -19.83 -15.00
N ARG A 76 3.69 -19.77 -13.66
CA ARG A 76 4.86 -20.00 -12.85
C ARG A 76 4.60 -21.19 -11.92
N ALA A 77 5.39 -22.24 -12.10
CA ALA A 77 5.34 -23.43 -11.27
C ALA A 77 6.39 -23.33 -10.17
N VAL A 78 5.93 -23.18 -8.92
CA VAL A 78 6.78 -23.03 -7.73
C VAL A 78 6.93 -24.41 -7.10
N LEU A 79 8.12 -24.97 -7.21
CA LEU A 79 8.41 -26.30 -6.68
C LEU A 79 8.87 -26.18 -5.22
N PRO A 80 8.29 -26.98 -4.29
CA PRO A 80 8.67 -26.95 -2.87
C PRO A 80 10.09 -27.47 -2.64
N MET A 81 10.64 -28.19 -3.61
CA MET A 81 11.94 -28.82 -3.56
C MET A 81 12.55 -28.95 -4.97
N PRO A 82 13.85 -29.26 -5.11
CA PRO A 82 14.45 -29.52 -6.41
C PRO A 82 13.66 -30.52 -7.25
N ARG A 83 13.54 -30.24 -8.56
CA ARG A 83 12.75 -31.04 -9.52
C ARG A 83 13.00 -32.55 -9.41
N ALA A 84 14.25 -32.98 -9.28
CA ALA A 84 14.58 -34.40 -9.15
C ALA A 84 13.97 -35.08 -7.91
N LEU A 85 13.85 -34.36 -6.79
CA LEU A 85 13.18 -34.86 -5.59
C LEU A 85 11.67 -34.81 -5.75
N TYR A 86 11.15 -33.74 -6.34
CA TYR A 86 9.73 -33.57 -6.53
C TYR A 86 9.14 -34.60 -7.50
N GLU A 87 9.85 -34.92 -8.58
CA GLU A 87 9.45 -35.97 -9.54
C GLU A 87 9.27 -37.34 -8.88
N ALA A 88 9.98 -37.62 -7.78
CA ALA A 88 9.84 -38.88 -7.05
C ALA A 88 8.51 -39.01 -6.30
N ASP A 89 7.72 -37.92 -6.17
CA ASP A 89 6.38 -37.94 -5.56
C ASP A 89 5.27 -38.32 -6.55
N PHE A 90 5.61 -38.54 -7.82
CA PHE A 90 4.66 -38.84 -8.88
C PHE A 90 4.94 -40.21 -9.53
N GLU A 91 3.86 -40.90 -9.92
CA GLU A 91 3.93 -42.17 -10.63
C GLU A 91 2.94 -42.19 -11.81
N GLY A 92 3.22 -43.00 -12.83
CA GLY A 92 2.32 -43.22 -13.97
C GLY A 92 2.00 -41.93 -14.74
N ALA A 93 0.71 -41.72 -15.05
CA ALA A 93 0.23 -40.59 -15.84
C ALA A 93 0.55 -39.22 -15.19
N ALA A 94 0.48 -39.13 -13.87
CA ALA A 94 0.78 -37.89 -13.14
C ALA A 94 2.23 -37.43 -13.35
N LEU A 95 3.18 -38.37 -13.44
CA LEU A 95 4.59 -38.06 -13.72
C LEU A 95 4.78 -37.61 -15.18
N GLU A 96 4.07 -38.21 -16.13
CA GLU A 96 4.11 -37.82 -17.54
C GLU A 96 3.54 -36.41 -17.73
N ASP A 97 2.42 -36.09 -17.09
CA ASP A 97 1.81 -34.76 -17.13
C ASP A 97 2.69 -33.71 -16.46
N PHE A 98 3.25 -34.00 -15.29
CA PHE A 98 4.21 -33.12 -14.63
C PHE A 98 5.39 -32.80 -15.55
N LYS A 99 6.04 -33.81 -16.14
CA LYS A 99 7.18 -33.61 -17.04
C LYS A 99 6.82 -32.80 -18.26
N ARG A 100 5.70 -33.13 -18.91
CA ARG A 100 5.18 -32.40 -20.08
C ARG A 100 4.96 -30.93 -19.78
N LEU A 101 4.32 -30.60 -18.65
CA LEU A 101 4.03 -29.22 -18.27
C LEU A 101 5.29 -28.48 -17.79
N ALA A 102 6.16 -29.15 -17.03
CA ALA A 102 7.41 -28.56 -16.56
C ALA A 102 8.45 -28.33 -17.68
N GLU A 103 8.27 -28.95 -18.85
CA GLU A 103 9.10 -28.77 -20.05
C GLU A 103 8.48 -27.80 -21.07
N ASP A 104 7.24 -27.34 -20.86
CA ASP A 104 6.62 -26.33 -21.72
C ASP A 104 7.34 -24.98 -21.51
N GLU A 105 7.86 -24.39 -22.60
CA GLU A 105 8.61 -23.12 -22.57
C GLU A 105 7.81 -21.94 -22.01
N ARG A 106 6.47 -22.06 -21.95
CA ARG A 106 5.57 -21.04 -21.39
C ARG A 106 5.41 -21.15 -19.88
N VAL A 107 5.93 -22.21 -19.25
CA VAL A 107 5.91 -22.42 -17.80
C VAL A 107 7.26 -22.05 -17.22
N VAL A 108 7.28 -21.03 -16.35
CA VAL A 108 8.49 -20.64 -15.62
C VAL A 108 8.61 -21.50 -14.36
N ILE A 109 9.66 -22.31 -14.28
CA ILE A 109 9.94 -23.13 -13.09
C ILE A 109 10.73 -22.30 -12.09
N GLU A 110 10.16 -22.10 -10.91
CA GLU A 110 10.81 -21.48 -9.77
C GLU A 110 10.96 -22.51 -8.64
N LYS A 111 12.13 -22.56 -8.02
CA LYS A 111 12.43 -23.51 -6.94
C LYS A 111 12.60 -22.77 -5.64
N LEU A 112 11.92 -23.23 -4.58
CA LEU A 112 12.16 -22.68 -3.26
C LEU A 112 13.53 -23.14 -2.72
N PRO A 113 14.28 -22.26 -2.06
CA PRO A 113 15.54 -22.63 -1.44
C PRO A 113 15.30 -23.65 -0.31
N LEU A 114 16.20 -24.63 -0.23
CA LEU A 114 16.18 -25.61 0.85
C LEU A 114 16.69 -24.97 2.14
N PRO A 115 16.10 -25.30 3.31
CA PRO A 115 16.63 -24.84 4.59
C PRO A 115 18.08 -25.28 4.78
N PRO A 116 18.92 -24.47 5.43
CA PRO A 116 20.30 -24.85 5.74
C PRO A 116 20.33 -26.05 6.70
N GLY A 117 21.01 -27.14 6.31
CA GLY A 117 21.11 -28.37 7.12
C GLY A 117 21.38 -29.64 6.30
N GLU A 118 21.37 -30.81 6.96
CA GLU A 118 21.50 -32.10 6.28
C GLU A 118 20.26 -32.41 5.44
N THR A 119 20.43 -32.53 4.13
CA THR A 119 19.35 -32.83 3.16
C THR A 119 19.02 -34.32 3.07
N ALA A 120 19.67 -35.17 3.88
CA ALA A 120 19.49 -36.62 3.83
C ALA A 120 18.05 -37.03 4.20
N ASP A 121 17.46 -36.35 5.18
CA ASP A 121 16.09 -36.60 5.65
C ASP A 121 15.01 -36.17 4.64
N LEU A 122 15.38 -35.42 3.59
CA LEU A 122 14.45 -34.98 2.53
C LEU A 122 14.17 -36.07 1.49
N GLN A 123 14.96 -37.16 1.49
CA GLN A 123 14.78 -38.29 0.56
C GLN A 123 13.63 -39.22 0.97
N VAL A 124 13.15 -39.10 2.22
CA VAL A 124 12.08 -39.94 2.78
C VAL A 124 10.90 -39.05 3.14
N HIS A 125 9.67 -39.55 2.96
CA HIS A 125 8.49 -38.85 3.45
C HIS A 125 8.53 -38.72 4.98
N GLY A 126 8.26 -37.52 5.48
CA GLY A 126 8.27 -37.21 6.90
C GLY A 126 8.24 -35.70 7.17
N PRO A 127 8.34 -35.29 8.45
CA PRO A 127 8.13 -33.90 8.87
C PRO A 127 9.04 -32.88 8.17
N ALA A 128 10.28 -33.24 7.87
CA ALA A 128 11.22 -32.38 7.16
C ALA A 128 10.75 -32.07 5.73
N ARG A 129 10.10 -33.03 5.07
CA ARG A 129 9.55 -32.88 3.71
C ARG A 129 8.20 -32.16 3.74
N ASP A 130 7.37 -32.43 4.74
CA ASP A 130 6.11 -31.71 4.96
C ASP A 130 6.34 -30.21 5.20
N ALA A 131 7.43 -29.86 5.90
CA ALA A 131 7.84 -28.46 6.06
C ALA A 131 8.15 -27.74 4.72
N LEU A 132 8.62 -28.46 3.70
CA LEU A 132 8.85 -27.88 2.36
C LEU A 132 7.53 -27.57 1.64
N TYR A 133 6.52 -28.41 1.80
CA TYR A 133 5.16 -28.11 1.34
C TYR A 133 4.55 -26.93 2.12
N GLY A 134 4.86 -26.82 3.42
CA GLY A 134 4.52 -25.65 4.23
C GLY A 134 5.12 -24.34 3.68
N ARG A 135 6.37 -24.36 3.19
CA ARG A 135 7.00 -23.20 2.52
C ARG A 135 6.30 -22.83 1.20
N LEU A 136 5.84 -23.82 0.42
CA LEU A 136 5.04 -23.56 -0.78
C LEU A 136 3.69 -22.94 -0.44
N MET A 137 3.02 -23.44 0.59
CA MET A 137 1.80 -22.81 1.10
C MET A 137 2.07 -21.37 1.52
N ASP A 138 3.12 -21.12 2.30
CA ASP A 138 3.48 -19.76 2.74
C ASP A 138 3.74 -18.83 1.55
N TYR A 139 4.43 -19.31 0.51
CA TYR A 139 4.58 -18.62 -0.76
C TYR A 139 3.22 -18.21 -1.34
N LEU A 140 2.30 -19.18 -1.52
CA LEU A 140 0.99 -18.93 -2.13
C LEU A 140 0.19 -17.94 -1.30
N VAL A 141 0.22 -18.08 0.02
CA VAL A 141 -0.50 -17.24 0.97
C VAL A 141 0.00 -15.79 0.94
N ARG A 142 1.31 -15.58 0.84
CA ARG A 142 1.95 -14.25 0.85
C ARG A 142 1.89 -13.55 -0.51
N ARG A 143 2.13 -14.29 -1.60
CA ARG A 143 2.27 -13.71 -2.96
C ARG A 143 0.97 -13.54 -3.71
N SER A 144 -0.06 -14.32 -3.41
CA SER A 144 -1.29 -14.28 -4.19
C SER A 144 -2.07 -13.00 -3.91
N ASN A 145 -2.48 -12.31 -4.98
CA ASN A 145 -3.45 -11.22 -4.93
C ASN A 145 -4.89 -11.77 -4.87
N VAL A 146 -5.09 -12.94 -5.49
CA VAL A 146 -6.31 -13.73 -5.41
C VAL A 146 -5.91 -15.21 -5.38
N LEU A 147 -6.59 -16.01 -4.56
CA LEU A 147 -6.39 -17.46 -4.52
C LEU A 147 -7.56 -18.15 -5.23
N VAL A 148 -7.27 -19.04 -6.17
CA VAL A 148 -8.25 -19.96 -6.76
C VAL A 148 -8.13 -21.30 -6.06
N ALA A 149 -9.21 -21.75 -5.43
CA ALA A 149 -9.24 -22.96 -4.64
C ALA A 149 -10.21 -24.00 -5.25
N LEU A 150 -9.66 -25.13 -5.69
CA LEU A 150 -10.44 -26.29 -6.14
C LEU A 150 -10.63 -27.24 -4.95
N TRP A 151 -11.65 -26.96 -4.16
CA TRP A 151 -11.82 -27.53 -2.82
C TRP A 151 -13.25 -28.03 -2.61
N ASP A 152 -13.42 -29.13 -1.88
CA ASP A 152 -14.73 -29.73 -1.56
C ASP A 152 -15.49 -28.99 -0.44
N GLY A 153 -14.79 -28.16 0.33
CA GLY A 153 -15.32 -27.43 1.49
C GLY A 153 -15.07 -28.11 2.83
N GLU A 154 -14.33 -29.23 2.85
CA GLU A 154 -14.00 -29.94 4.09
C GLU A 154 -12.61 -29.55 4.61
N VAL A 155 -12.53 -29.10 5.88
CA VAL A 155 -11.26 -28.77 6.51
C VAL A 155 -10.69 -30.00 7.19
N THR A 156 -9.50 -30.42 6.75
CA THR A 156 -8.87 -31.68 7.14
C THR A 156 -7.81 -31.54 8.24
N GLY A 157 -7.42 -30.31 8.57
CA GLY A 157 -6.37 -30.02 9.57
C GLY A 157 -4.95 -30.43 9.14
N LEU A 158 -4.74 -30.84 7.88
CA LEU A 158 -3.44 -31.20 7.34
C LEU A 158 -2.65 -29.94 6.95
N THR A 159 -1.47 -29.78 7.53
CA THR A 159 -0.55 -28.67 7.22
C THR A 159 -0.17 -28.66 5.74
N GLY A 160 -0.30 -27.53 5.07
CA GLY A 160 0.02 -27.38 3.64
C GLY A 160 -0.99 -28.04 2.69
N GLY A 161 -2.11 -28.58 3.18
CA GLY A 161 -3.22 -29.05 2.37
C GLY A 161 -4.09 -27.90 1.85
N THR A 162 -4.97 -28.18 0.87
CA THR A 162 -5.85 -27.19 0.23
C THR A 162 -6.65 -26.34 1.23
N SER A 163 -7.23 -26.98 2.25
CA SER A 163 -8.00 -26.26 3.27
C SER A 163 -7.13 -25.35 4.14
N ASP A 164 -5.89 -25.75 4.44
CA ASP A 164 -4.96 -24.96 5.25
C ASP A 164 -4.50 -23.71 4.48
N VAL A 165 -4.19 -23.86 3.18
CA VAL A 165 -3.86 -22.74 2.29
C VAL A 165 -5.01 -21.73 2.25
N VAL A 166 -6.25 -22.19 2.05
CA VAL A 166 -7.45 -21.31 1.98
C VAL A 166 -7.64 -20.54 3.29
N VAL A 167 -7.58 -21.23 4.43
CA VAL A 167 -7.79 -20.63 5.75
C VAL A 167 -6.69 -19.63 6.08
N ARG A 168 -5.40 -19.98 5.91
CA ARG A 168 -4.27 -19.09 6.18
C ARG A 168 -4.23 -17.89 5.23
N TYR A 169 -4.62 -18.08 3.97
CA TYR A 169 -4.75 -16.99 3.03
C TYR A 169 -5.80 -15.99 3.51
N LEU A 170 -6.98 -16.44 3.91
CA LEU A 170 -8.05 -15.54 4.38
C LEU A 170 -7.79 -14.93 5.77
N ALA A 171 -7.03 -15.60 6.65
CA ALA A 171 -6.86 -15.19 8.05
C ALA A 171 -5.95 -13.97 8.27
N ASN A 172 -5.12 -13.59 7.30
CA ASN A 172 -4.23 -12.42 7.35
C ASN A 172 -3.20 -12.35 8.50
N SER A 173 -3.02 -13.42 9.27
CA SER A 173 -2.03 -13.55 10.35
C SER A 173 -1.39 -14.93 10.34
N ASP A 174 -0.18 -15.04 10.90
CA ASP A 174 0.43 -16.33 11.16
C ASP A 174 -0.36 -17.06 12.25
N ILE A 175 -1.13 -18.06 11.83
CA ILE A 175 -1.87 -18.96 12.72
C ILE A 175 -0.83 -19.89 13.35
N GLN A 176 -0.13 -19.44 14.40
CA GLN A 176 0.66 -20.33 15.27
C GLN A 176 -0.16 -20.87 16.45
N ALA A 177 -1.47 -20.58 16.58
CA ALA A 177 -2.16 -20.82 17.85
C ALA A 177 -3.61 -21.34 17.85
N ASP A 178 -4.23 -21.73 16.72
CA ASP A 178 -5.62 -22.23 16.79
C ASP A 178 -5.99 -23.27 15.70
N GLU A 179 -5.07 -24.19 15.40
CA GLU A 179 -5.24 -25.29 14.41
C GLU A 179 -6.38 -26.29 14.76
N ALA A 180 -7.12 -26.08 15.85
CA ALA A 180 -8.11 -27.02 16.38
C ALA A 180 -9.57 -26.52 16.35
N ARG A 181 -9.86 -25.32 15.84
CA ARG A 181 -11.25 -24.83 15.80
C ARG A 181 -11.96 -25.24 14.51
N PRO A 182 -13.19 -25.78 14.59
CA PRO A 182 -13.97 -26.07 13.40
C PRO A 182 -14.22 -24.78 12.61
N HIS A 183 -14.04 -24.87 11.30
CA HIS A 183 -14.31 -23.77 10.39
C HIS A 183 -15.78 -23.80 9.97
N GLU A 184 -16.40 -22.63 9.98
CA GLU A 184 -17.80 -22.48 9.58
C GLU A 184 -17.90 -21.58 8.36
N ILE A 185 -18.65 -22.05 7.36
CA ILE A 185 -18.96 -21.28 6.15
C ILE A 185 -20.41 -20.81 6.25
N PHE A 186 -20.61 -19.49 6.23
CA PHE A 186 -21.92 -18.85 6.30
C PHE A 186 -22.35 -18.37 4.91
N ASP A 187 -23.64 -18.50 4.61
CA ASP A 187 -24.28 -17.94 3.42
C ASP A 187 -24.91 -16.56 3.72
N ASP A 188 -24.24 -15.74 4.53
CA ASP A 188 -24.69 -14.40 4.89
C ASP A 188 -23.64 -13.37 4.46
N ALA A 189 -23.99 -12.59 3.43
CA ALA A 189 -23.13 -11.55 2.90
C ALA A 189 -22.97 -10.36 3.86
N ASP A 190 -23.91 -10.16 4.81
CA ASP A 190 -23.82 -9.08 5.79
C ASP A 190 -22.74 -9.35 6.86
N LEU A 191 -22.31 -10.62 6.99
CA LEU A 191 -21.20 -11.04 7.85
C LEU A 191 -19.84 -10.90 7.16
N ALA A 192 -19.82 -10.68 5.84
CA ALA A 192 -18.58 -10.52 5.10
C ALA A 192 -17.86 -9.26 5.55
N GLU A 193 -16.57 -9.38 5.84
CA GLU A 193 -15.77 -8.19 6.06
C GLU A 193 -15.41 -7.56 4.71
N ASP A 194 -15.97 -6.37 4.47
CA ASP A 194 -15.97 -5.63 3.20
C ASP A 194 -14.61 -5.49 2.50
N ARG A 195 -13.47 -5.70 3.17
CA ARG A 195 -12.12 -5.42 2.63
C ARG A 195 -11.07 -6.46 2.99
N THR A 196 -11.41 -7.74 2.85
CA THR A 196 -10.48 -8.85 3.11
C THR A 196 -9.86 -9.42 1.82
N ASP A 197 -9.06 -10.46 1.97
CA ASP A 197 -8.56 -11.24 0.85
C ASP A 197 -9.71 -12.05 0.23
N LEU A 198 -9.62 -12.32 -1.07
CA LEU A 198 -10.65 -13.03 -1.82
C LEU A 198 -10.13 -14.38 -2.29
N VAL A 199 -10.90 -15.44 -2.04
CA VAL A 199 -10.72 -16.76 -2.65
C VAL A 199 -11.82 -17.00 -3.67
N VAL A 200 -11.44 -17.33 -4.90
CA VAL A 200 -12.34 -17.90 -5.90
C VAL A 200 -12.45 -19.40 -5.60
N TRP A 201 -13.59 -19.81 -5.05
CA TRP A 201 -13.84 -21.18 -4.64
C TRP A 201 -14.63 -21.93 -5.71
N ILE A 202 -13.96 -22.86 -6.38
CA ILE A 202 -14.59 -23.81 -7.30
C ILE A 202 -14.83 -25.09 -6.52
N LYS A 203 -16.08 -25.34 -6.13
CA LYS A 203 -16.44 -26.52 -5.35
C LYS A 203 -16.16 -27.79 -6.15
N THR A 204 -15.18 -28.56 -5.71
CA THR A 204 -14.63 -29.67 -6.49
C THR A 204 -14.87 -31.00 -5.78
N PRO A 205 -15.75 -31.88 -6.31
CA PRO A 205 -15.99 -33.19 -5.72
C PRO A 205 -14.78 -34.10 -5.84
N ARG A 206 -14.49 -34.83 -4.75
CA ARG A 206 -13.40 -35.81 -4.68
C ARG A 206 -13.87 -37.21 -5.02
N GLN A 207 -12.95 -38.05 -5.50
CA GLN A 207 -13.21 -39.48 -5.69
C GLN A 207 -13.48 -40.20 -4.35
N SER A 208 -12.83 -39.76 -3.28
CA SER A 208 -13.02 -40.32 -1.93
C SER A 208 -14.23 -39.76 -1.16
N GLY A 209 -14.93 -38.76 -1.73
CA GLY A 209 -16.06 -38.08 -1.10
C GLY A 209 -17.39 -38.81 -1.31
N ASP A 210 -18.46 -38.29 -0.70
CA ASP A 210 -19.82 -38.83 -0.89
C ASP A 210 -20.20 -38.78 -2.40
N PRO A 211 -20.61 -39.91 -3.00
CA PRO A 211 -21.11 -39.98 -4.39
C PRO A 211 -22.30 -39.04 -4.67
N HIS A 212 -23.06 -38.67 -3.63
CA HIS A 212 -24.17 -37.74 -3.70
C HIS A 212 -23.78 -36.27 -3.44
N SER A 213 -22.50 -36.00 -3.17
CA SER A 213 -22.00 -34.64 -2.91
C SER A 213 -22.12 -33.73 -4.14
N ALA A 214 -22.20 -32.43 -3.82
CA ALA A 214 -22.67 -31.31 -4.63
C ALA A 214 -22.13 -31.21 -6.07
N LYS A 215 -22.91 -30.55 -6.93
CA LYS A 215 -22.49 -30.10 -8.25
C LYS A 215 -21.27 -29.17 -8.16
N VAL A 216 -20.48 -29.13 -9.23
CA VAL A 216 -19.47 -28.09 -9.42
C VAL A 216 -20.18 -26.74 -9.40
N ASP A 217 -19.74 -25.87 -8.51
CA ASP A 217 -20.32 -24.55 -8.30
C ASP A 217 -19.20 -23.56 -7.98
N THR A 218 -19.28 -22.36 -8.54
CA THR A 218 -18.27 -21.32 -8.36
C THR A 218 -18.81 -20.25 -7.45
N ASN A 219 -18.09 -20.00 -6.36
CA ASN A 219 -18.46 -19.03 -5.34
C ASN A 219 -17.21 -18.28 -4.89
N TYR A 220 -17.39 -17.24 -4.10
CA TYR A 220 -16.28 -16.46 -3.57
C TYR A 220 -16.28 -16.56 -2.05
N LEU A 221 -15.11 -16.76 -1.46
CA LEU A 221 -14.94 -16.80 -0.01
C LEU A 221 -14.16 -15.57 0.47
N VAL A 222 -14.64 -15.01 1.58
CA VAL A 222 -14.02 -13.93 2.33
C VAL A 222 -14.07 -14.25 3.82
N GLN A 223 -13.29 -13.54 4.63
CA GLN A 223 -13.31 -13.74 6.08
C GLN A 223 -14.51 -13.02 6.72
N ALA A 224 -15.09 -13.63 7.76
CA ALA A 224 -16.17 -13.07 8.56
C ALA A 224 -15.64 -12.57 9.92
N GLY A 225 -14.77 -11.57 9.89
CA GLY A 225 -14.25 -10.85 11.07
C GLY A 225 -13.28 -11.58 12.00
N THR A 226 -13.22 -12.92 11.99
CA THR A 226 -12.23 -13.69 12.77
C THR A 226 -11.77 -14.93 12.02
N THR A 227 -10.60 -15.45 12.43
CA THR A 227 -10.00 -16.64 11.83
C THR A 227 -10.96 -17.83 11.94
N GLY A 228 -11.19 -18.46 10.79
CA GLY A 228 -11.99 -19.67 10.66
C GLY A 228 -13.50 -19.49 10.49
N LEU A 229 -14.00 -18.25 10.52
CA LEU A 229 -15.34 -17.93 10.02
C LEU A 229 -15.21 -17.40 8.59
N LEU A 230 -15.84 -18.09 7.64
CA LEU A 230 -15.79 -17.77 6.23
C LEU A 230 -17.19 -17.39 5.74
N CYS A 231 -17.29 -16.37 4.90
CA CYS A 231 -18.53 -16.01 4.22
C CYS A 231 -18.45 -16.46 2.76
N ARG A 232 -19.48 -17.17 2.33
CA ARG A 232 -19.71 -17.52 0.93
C ARG A 232 -20.51 -16.42 0.25
N LEU A 233 -20.01 -15.97 -0.89
CA LEU A 233 -20.60 -14.95 -1.74
C LEU A 233 -20.85 -15.50 -3.14
N SER A 234 -21.92 -15.04 -3.78
CA SER A 234 -22.27 -15.41 -5.15
C SER A 234 -21.58 -14.56 -6.22
N ALA A 235 -21.00 -13.43 -5.83
CA ALA A 235 -20.27 -12.52 -6.70
C ALA A 235 -19.09 -11.89 -5.95
N ILE A 236 -18.11 -11.40 -6.71
CA ILE A 236 -16.99 -10.63 -6.15
C ILE A 236 -17.55 -9.33 -5.53
N PRO A 237 -17.17 -8.97 -4.28
CA PRO A 237 -17.57 -7.72 -3.65
C PRO A 237 -17.17 -6.49 -4.49
N GLU A 238 -18.04 -5.48 -4.54
CA GLU A 238 -17.77 -4.22 -5.25
C GLU A 238 -16.52 -3.50 -4.70
N THR A 239 -16.26 -3.63 -3.40
CA THR A 239 -15.06 -3.11 -2.74
C THR A 239 -13.78 -3.75 -3.26
N VAL A 240 -13.77 -5.07 -3.50
CA VAL A 240 -12.63 -5.80 -4.09
C VAL A 240 -12.46 -5.41 -5.54
N LEU A 241 -13.57 -5.27 -6.29
CA LEU A 241 -13.52 -4.78 -7.66
C LEU A 241 -12.91 -3.37 -7.72
N GLN A 242 -13.41 -2.43 -6.92
CA GLN A 242 -12.86 -1.06 -6.86
C GLN A 242 -11.37 -1.08 -6.50
N ARG A 243 -10.96 -1.89 -5.52
CA ARG A 243 -9.55 -2.07 -5.13
C ARG A 243 -8.68 -2.50 -6.32
N TRP A 244 -9.15 -3.47 -7.10
CA TRP A 244 -8.43 -3.95 -8.28
C TRP A 244 -8.40 -2.94 -9.43
N ASP A 245 -9.46 -2.15 -9.63
CA ASP A 245 -9.46 -1.06 -10.61
C ASP A 245 -8.44 0.03 -10.22
N GLU A 246 -8.39 0.41 -8.95
CA GLU A 246 -7.41 1.37 -8.43
C GLU A 246 -5.97 0.84 -8.57
N PHE A 247 -5.74 -0.46 -8.36
CA PHE A 247 -4.43 -1.07 -8.60
C PHE A 247 -4.03 -1.02 -10.08
N SER A 248 -4.96 -1.33 -10.98
CA SER A 248 -4.77 -1.26 -12.43
C SER A 248 -4.51 0.18 -12.90
N GLU A 249 -5.20 1.17 -12.31
CA GLU A 249 -4.95 2.60 -12.57
C GLU A 249 -3.53 2.99 -12.14
N TYR A 250 -3.10 2.59 -10.93
CA TYR A 250 -1.73 2.84 -10.47
C TYR A 250 -0.68 2.22 -11.41
N ALA A 251 -0.88 0.97 -11.84
CA ALA A 251 0.02 0.30 -12.76
C ALA A 251 0.18 1.06 -14.09
N SER A 252 -0.93 1.59 -14.61
CA SER A 252 -0.94 2.44 -15.80
C SER A 252 -0.17 3.76 -15.58
N GLU A 253 -0.41 4.44 -14.45
CA GLU A 253 0.31 5.68 -14.12
C GLU A 253 1.82 5.45 -13.92
N ARG A 254 2.20 4.36 -13.26
CA ARG A 254 3.61 3.96 -13.05
C ARG A 254 4.36 3.80 -14.38
N ASN A 255 3.70 3.20 -15.37
CA ASN A 255 4.26 2.95 -16.69
C ASN A 255 4.18 4.16 -17.63
N SER A 256 3.50 5.24 -17.22
CA SER A 256 3.41 6.50 -17.98
C SER A 256 4.62 7.41 -17.75
N ASP A 257 4.83 8.42 -18.59
CA ASP A 257 5.92 9.40 -18.38
C ASP A 257 5.65 10.41 -17.24
N LEU A 258 4.54 10.29 -16.52
CA LEU A 258 4.16 11.24 -15.48
C LEU A 258 5.20 11.29 -14.36
N GLY A 259 5.73 12.50 -14.11
CA GLY A 259 6.73 12.74 -13.07
C GLY A 259 8.10 12.09 -13.33
N SER A 260 8.34 11.53 -14.53
CA SER A 260 9.64 10.97 -14.92
C SER A 260 10.76 12.02 -14.98
N ASP A 261 10.41 13.29 -15.14
CA ASP A 261 11.29 14.46 -15.12
C ASP A 261 11.76 14.84 -13.70
N LEU A 262 11.14 14.28 -12.67
CA LEU A 262 11.47 14.56 -11.28
C LEU A 262 12.73 13.80 -10.84
N PRO A 263 13.55 14.39 -9.94
CA PRO A 263 14.74 13.71 -9.43
C PRO A 263 14.34 12.39 -8.74
N ALA A 264 15.03 11.32 -9.12
CA ALA A 264 14.93 10.01 -8.51
C ALA A 264 16.05 9.84 -7.48
N TYR A 265 15.72 9.19 -6.36
CA TYR A 265 16.66 8.85 -5.30
C TYR A 265 16.61 7.33 -5.08
N PRO A 266 17.27 6.54 -5.94
CA PRO A 266 17.30 5.10 -5.78
C PRO A 266 17.89 4.74 -4.41
N ILE A 267 17.29 3.75 -3.77
CA ILE A 267 17.75 3.20 -2.49
C ILE A 267 18.67 2.01 -2.68
N SER A 268 18.66 1.36 -3.85
CA SER A 268 19.55 0.25 -4.17
C SER A 268 20.93 0.69 -4.65
N VAL A 269 21.94 -0.13 -4.36
CA VAL A 269 23.27 -0.07 -4.96
C VAL A 269 23.57 -1.41 -5.67
N PRO A 270 24.45 -1.44 -6.69
CA PRO A 270 24.71 -2.66 -7.46
C PRO A 270 25.11 -3.88 -6.63
N GLU A 271 25.80 -3.67 -5.50
CA GLU A 271 26.22 -4.72 -4.58
C GLU A 271 25.04 -5.40 -3.85
N ASP A 272 23.87 -4.77 -3.77
CA ASP A 272 22.68 -5.34 -3.11
C ASP A 272 22.11 -6.55 -3.86
N ALA A 273 22.42 -6.68 -5.15
CA ALA A 273 22.04 -7.84 -5.95
C ALA A 273 22.71 -9.13 -5.45
N GLU A 274 23.87 -9.04 -4.77
CA GLU A 274 24.50 -10.17 -4.09
C GLU A 274 23.69 -10.63 -2.87
N ILE A 275 22.94 -9.72 -2.25
CA ILE A 275 22.15 -10.01 -1.04
C ILE A 275 20.80 -10.62 -1.42
N ALA A 276 20.07 -9.96 -2.33
CA ALA A 276 18.81 -10.46 -2.84
C ALA A 276 18.48 -9.85 -4.21
N GLU A 277 18.13 -10.71 -5.18
CA GLU A 277 17.81 -10.32 -6.55
C GLU A 277 16.61 -9.35 -6.64
N ILE A 278 15.63 -9.51 -5.73
CA ILE A 278 14.41 -8.68 -5.69
C ILE A 278 14.67 -7.23 -5.25
N THR A 279 15.84 -6.89 -4.72
CA THR A 279 16.15 -5.52 -4.27
C THR A 279 16.06 -4.50 -5.40
N ALA A 280 16.49 -4.87 -6.61
CA ALA A 280 16.43 -4.00 -7.78
C ALA A 280 14.99 -3.74 -8.24
N SER A 281 14.12 -4.75 -8.20
CA SER A 281 12.71 -4.59 -8.59
C SER A 281 11.94 -3.75 -7.56
N ILE A 282 12.20 -3.95 -6.26
CA ILE A 282 11.64 -3.11 -5.18
C ILE A 282 12.08 -1.65 -5.35
N ASP A 283 13.35 -1.40 -5.64
CA ASP A 283 13.86 -0.04 -5.85
C ASP A 283 13.23 0.64 -7.07
N ALA A 284 13.07 -0.09 -8.18
CA ALA A 284 12.39 0.43 -9.36
C ALA A 284 10.93 0.82 -9.06
N ASP A 285 10.23 0.03 -8.26
CA ASP A 285 8.85 0.32 -7.83
C ASP A 285 8.80 1.48 -6.81
N PHE A 286 9.77 1.54 -5.89
CA PHE A 286 9.93 2.63 -4.93
C PHE A 286 10.13 3.98 -5.63
N VAL A 287 11.09 4.07 -6.56
CA VAL A 287 11.42 5.30 -7.27
C VAL A 287 10.20 5.85 -8.01
N ARG A 288 9.44 4.97 -8.69
CA ARG A 288 8.24 5.42 -9.42
C ARG A 288 7.11 5.81 -8.49
N ALA A 289 6.88 5.08 -7.39
CA ALA A 289 5.91 5.49 -6.37
C ALA A 289 6.25 6.87 -5.78
N ASP A 290 7.53 7.14 -5.48
CA ASP A 290 7.96 8.43 -4.92
C ASP A 290 7.83 9.58 -5.93
N GLN A 291 8.22 9.38 -7.20
CA GLN A 291 8.02 10.38 -8.25
C GLN A 291 6.53 10.72 -8.46
N LEU A 292 5.66 9.71 -8.50
CA LEU A 292 4.22 9.90 -8.59
C LEU A 292 3.66 10.61 -7.34
N ALA A 293 4.19 10.31 -6.15
CA ALA A 293 3.83 11.03 -4.93
C ALA A 293 4.21 12.51 -5.02
N LEU A 294 5.42 12.83 -5.51
CA LEU A 294 5.94 14.19 -5.62
C LEU A 294 5.18 15.04 -6.64
N ILE A 295 4.84 14.49 -7.82
CA ILE A 295 4.08 15.25 -8.82
C ILE A 295 2.66 15.58 -8.31
N ASN A 296 2.01 14.60 -7.67
CA ASN A 296 0.69 14.80 -7.07
C ASN A 296 0.74 15.78 -5.89
N GLN A 297 1.81 15.75 -5.07
CA GLN A 297 2.05 16.74 -4.02
C GLN A 297 2.11 18.16 -4.61
N ARG A 298 2.92 18.35 -5.66
CA ARG A 298 3.08 19.67 -6.30
C ARG A 298 1.76 20.21 -6.85
N GLN A 299 0.94 19.36 -7.45
CA GLN A 299 -0.38 19.78 -7.97
C GLN A 299 -1.35 20.13 -6.84
N SER A 300 -1.38 19.31 -5.78
CA SER A 300 -2.19 19.56 -4.60
C SER A 300 -1.79 20.87 -3.89
N ASP A 301 -0.50 21.09 -3.66
CA ASP A 301 0.03 22.31 -3.04
C ASP A 301 -0.28 23.56 -3.86
N ARG A 302 -0.16 23.48 -5.20
CA ARG A 302 -0.54 24.57 -6.10
C ARG A 302 -2.02 24.90 -5.98
N LEU A 303 -2.87 23.88 -5.94
CA LEU A 303 -4.32 24.05 -5.80
C LEU A 303 -4.68 24.72 -4.46
N PHE A 304 -4.10 24.27 -3.34
CA PHE A 304 -4.33 24.89 -2.03
C PHE A 304 -3.84 26.33 -1.95
N LYS A 305 -2.67 26.64 -2.53
CA LYS A 305 -2.16 28.02 -2.62
C LYS A 305 -3.08 28.90 -3.46
N LEU A 306 -3.61 28.37 -4.56
CA LEU A 306 -4.56 29.09 -5.41
C LEU A 306 -5.87 29.37 -4.67
N PHE A 307 -6.42 28.42 -3.92
CA PHE A 307 -7.59 28.67 -3.07
C PHE A 307 -7.32 29.77 -2.02
N GLY A 308 -6.19 29.71 -1.33
CA GLY A 308 -5.80 30.76 -0.37
C GLY A 308 -5.71 32.14 -1.03
N LEU A 309 -5.06 32.22 -2.19
CA LEU A 309 -4.95 33.46 -2.96
C LEU A 309 -6.32 33.99 -3.41
N MET A 310 -7.21 33.11 -3.87
CA MET A 310 -8.55 33.49 -4.32
C MET A 310 -9.42 33.97 -3.16
N ALA A 311 -9.38 33.29 -2.01
CA ALA A 311 -10.05 33.74 -0.80
C ALA A 311 -9.55 35.13 -0.36
N ALA A 312 -8.23 35.37 -0.45
CA ALA A 312 -7.65 36.67 -0.11
C ALA A 312 -8.10 37.76 -1.07
N MET A 313 -8.10 37.48 -2.38
CA MET A 313 -8.59 38.42 -3.41
C MET A 313 -10.09 38.69 -3.29
N MET A 314 -10.89 37.68 -2.94
CA MET A 314 -12.33 37.85 -2.66
C MET A 314 -12.56 38.73 -1.44
N GLY A 315 -11.87 38.47 -0.33
CA GLY A 315 -11.98 39.31 0.86
C GLY A 315 -11.47 40.73 0.62
N LEU A 316 -10.38 40.90 -0.13
CA LEU A 316 -9.86 42.21 -0.54
C LEU A 316 -10.87 42.96 -1.40
N THR A 317 -11.41 42.34 -2.45
CA THR A 317 -12.42 42.98 -3.33
C THR A 317 -13.67 43.37 -2.57
N PHE A 318 -14.11 42.56 -1.61
CA PHE A 318 -15.21 42.90 -0.71
C PHE A 318 -14.87 44.09 0.20
N LEU A 319 -13.67 44.12 0.80
CA LEU A 319 -13.24 45.24 1.65
C LEU A 319 -13.11 46.55 0.85
N LEU A 320 -12.58 46.49 -0.38
CA LEU A 320 -12.49 47.63 -1.29
C LEU A 320 -13.89 48.18 -1.61
N TYR A 321 -14.83 47.30 -1.94
CA TYR A 321 -16.24 47.67 -2.17
C TYR A 321 -16.87 48.32 -0.94
N ALA A 322 -16.66 47.73 0.24
CA ALA A 322 -17.30 48.15 1.48
C ALA A 322 -16.72 49.44 2.08
N LYS A 323 -15.43 49.72 1.88
CA LYS A 323 -14.71 50.81 2.58
C LYS A 323 -14.09 51.87 1.68
N ILE A 324 -13.72 51.56 0.44
CA ILE A 324 -13.03 52.51 -0.44
C ILE A 324 -13.99 53.06 -1.48
N ALA A 325 -14.57 52.20 -2.32
CA ALA A 325 -15.46 52.64 -3.38
C ALA A 325 -16.52 51.58 -3.72
N ALA A 326 -17.80 51.96 -3.66
CA ALA A 326 -18.93 51.08 -3.96
C ALA A 326 -19.16 50.90 -5.48
N LEU A 327 -18.11 50.51 -6.21
CA LEU A 327 -18.15 50.28 -7.65
C LEU A 327 -18.65 48.87 -7.97
N LYS A 328 -19.55 48.76 -8.94
CA LYS A 328 -20.09 47.46 -9.42
C LYS A 328 -19.00 46.50 -9.90
N TRP A 329 -17.87 47.02 -10.38
CA TRP A 329 -16.73 46.22 -10.84
C TRP A 329 -16.13 45.33 -9.74
N PHE A 330 -16.13 45.76 -8.47
CA PHE A 330 -15.65 44.92 -7.38
C PHE A 330 -16.58 43.74 -7.10
N LEU A 331 -17.90 43.94 -7.22
CA LEU A 331 -18.88 42.86 -7.07
C LEU A 331 -18.79 41.86 -8.23
N ILE A 332 -18.60 42.34 -9.46
CA ILE A 332 -18.36 41.48 -10.62
C ILE A 332 -17.09 40.65 -10.42
N ALA A 333 -15.99 41.28 -9.99
CA ALA A 333 -14.73 40.58 -9.71
C ALA A 333 -14.91 39.52 -8.61
N TYR A 334 -15.64 39.83 -7.54
CA TYR A 334 -15.95 38.88 -6.47
C TYR A 334 -16.71 37.64 -6.99
N ILE A 335 -17.75 37.85 -7.81
CA ILE A 335 -18.54 36.75 -8.39
C ILE A 335 -17.68 35.89 -9.34
N LEU A 336 -16.85 36.52 -10.17
CA LEU A 336 -15.94 35.79 -11.07
C LEU A 336 -14.91 34.96 -10.31
N LEU A 337 -14.32 35.51 -9.23
CA LEU A 337 -13.40 34.77 -8.36
C LEU A 337 -14.10 33.58 -7.70
N PHE A 338 -15.33 33.77 -7.21
CA PHE A 338 -16.11 32.67 -6.63
C PHE A 338 -16.39 31.55 -7.64
N ALA A 339 -16.85 31.91 -8.84
CA ALA A 339 -17.11 30.96 -9.91
C ALA A 339 -15.85 30.20 -10.34
N ALA A 340 -14.73 30.90 -10.51
CA ALA A 340 -13.43 30.27 -10.80
C ALA A 340 -12.99 29.32 -9.68
N GLY A 341 -13.24 29.68 -8.42
CA GLY A 341 -12.91 28.86 -7.25
C GLY A 341 -13.72 27.56 -7.24
N TYR A 342 -15.01 27.65 -7.55
CA TYR A 342 -15.87 26.48 -7.68
C TYR A 342 -15.42 25.54 -8.81
N VAL A 343 -15.05 26.09 -9.98
CA VAL A 343 -14.51 25.28 -11.09
C VAL A 343 -13.21 24.58 -10.70
N LEU A 344 -12.30 25.27 -10.01
CA LEU A 344 -11.06 24.67 -9.52
C LEU A 344 -11.29 23.59 -8.46
N PHE A 345 -12.30 23.77 -7.60
CA PHE A 345 -12.73 22.75 -6.63
C PHE A 345 -13.21 21.48 -7.32
N GLU A 346 -14.06 21.59 -8.35
CA GLU A 346 -14.52 20.44 -9.13
C GLU A 346 -13.37 19.73 -9.86
N ILE A 347 -12.42 20.47 -10.43
CA ILE A 347 -11.21 19.88 -11.05
C ILE A 347 -10.38 19.14 -10.00
N GLY A 348 -10.17 19.76 -8.84
CA GLY A 348 -9.43 19.19 -7.72
C GLY A 348 -10.06 17.91 -7.19
N ALA A 349 -11.37 17.90 -6.97
CA ALA A 349 -12.12 16.75 -6.49
C ALA A 349 -12.08 15.57 -7.47
N ARG A 350 -12.23 15.84 -8.78
CA ARG A 350 -12.16 14.79 -9.82
C ARG A 350 -10.77 14.18 -9.95
N ARG A 351 -9.73 15.01 -9.95
CA ARG A 351 -8.33 14.54 -10.05
C ARG A 351 -7.86 13.89 -8.74
N GLY A 352 -8.34 14.38 -7.60
CA GLY A 352 -7.98 13.96 -6.25
C GLY A 352 -6.47 13.78 -6.04
N TRP A 353 -5.69 14.78 -6.47
CA TRP A 353 -4.23 14.80 -6.38
C TRP A 353 -3.73 14.58 -4.94
N PHE A 354 -4.44 15.08 -3.94
CA PHE A 354 -4.03 14.91 -2.54
C PHE A 354 -4.15 13.45 -2.07
N GLY A 355 -5.30 12.81 -2.28
CA GLY A 355 -5.48 11.39 -1.95
C GLY A 355 -4.45 10.50 -2.69
N ARG A 356 -4.19 10.78 -3.97
CA ARG A 356 -3.15 10.10 -4.75
C ARG A 356 -1.75 10.32 -4.18
N HIS A 357 -1.41 11.55 -3.81
CA HIS A 357 -0.14 11.86 -3.15
C HIS A 357 0.06 11.03 -1.88
N LEU A 358 -0.96 10.95 -1.02
CA LEU A 358 -0.88 10.19 0.22
C LEU A 358 -0.74 8.68 -0.05
N ALA A 359 -1.55 8.12 -0.95
CA ALA A 359 -1.49 6.70 -1.29
C ALA A 359 -0.13 6.30 -1.89
N PHE A 360 0.38 7.09 -2.84
CA PHE A 360 1.68 6.84 -3.46
C PHE A 360 2.84 7.04 -2.48
N ARG A 361 2.73 8.02 -1.57
CA ARG A 361 3.73 8.21 -0.51
C ARG A 361 3.73 7.05 0.48
N ALA A 362 2.55 6.57 0.88
CA ALA A 362 2.42 5.41 1.75
C ALA A 362 3.02 4.15 1.11
N LEU A 363 2.76 3.91 -0.18
CA LEU A 363 3.38 2.81 -0.93
C LEU A 363 4.91 2.97 -1.01
N ALA A 364 5.42 4.15 -1.37
CA ALA A 364 6.87 4.39 -1.45
C ALA A 364 7.56 4.12 -0.10
N GLU A 365 7.00 4.60 1.01
CA GLU A 365 7.55 4.33 2.33
C GLU A 365 7.46 2.86 2.72
N ALA A 366 6.37 2.15 2.38
CA ALA A 366 6.26 0.73 2.61
C ALA A 366 7.29 -0.09 1.81
N LEU A 367 7.52 0.26 0.54
CA LEU A 367 8.56 -0.36 -0.30
C LEU A 367 9.97 -0.07 0.23
N ARG A 368 10.22 1.15 0.74
CA ARG A 368 11.49 1.51 1.37
C ARG A 368 11.76 0.68 2.63
N VAL A 369 10.77 0.55 3.52
CA VAL A 369 10.87 -0.31 4.71
C VAL A 369 11.11 -1.76 4.29
N ARG A 370 10.35 -2.26 3.30
CA ARG A 370 10.53 -3.63 2.78
C ARG A 370 11.93 -3.87 2.25
N PHE A 371 12.47 -2.93 1.47
CA PHE A 371 13.83 -2.99 0.94
C PHE A 371 14.85 -3.21 2.05
N PHE A 372 14.78 -2.44 3.13
CA PHE A 372 15.76 -2.54 4.23
C PHE A 372 15.56 -3.76 5.13
N ILE A 373 14.34 -4.30 5.21
CA ILE A 373 14.07 -5.60 5.84
C ILE A 373 14.68 -6.75 5.02
N VAL A 374 14.54 -6.71 3.69
CA VAL A 374 15.22 -7.65 2.79
C VAL A 374 16.73 -7.53 2.97
N LEU A 375 17.26 -6.30 2.98
CA LEU A 375 18.68 -6.04 3.12
C LEU A 375 19.23 -6.58 4.45
N SER A 376 18.53 -6.38 5.57
CA SER A 376 18.98 -6.83 6.90
C SER A 376 18.80 -8.32 7.14
N GLY A 377 17.84 -8.95 6.48
CA GLY A 377 17.44 -10.34 6.72
C GLY A 377 16.51 -10.53 7.91
N SER A 378 15.90 -9.45 8.38
CA SER A 378 14.94 -9.46 9.50
C SER A 378 13.52 -9.88 9.08
N GLY A 379 13.36 -10.53 7.94
CA GLY A 379 12.06 -10.66 7.29
C GLY A 379 11.15 -11.76 7.79
N ASP A 380 11.71 -12.83 8.38
CA ASP A 380 10.92 -13.94 8.92
C ASP A 380 10.01 -13.50 10.06
N ALA A 381 10.39 -12.45 10.80
CA ALA A 381 9.59 -11.86 11.89
C ALA A 381 8.67 -10.70 11.42
N PHE A 382 8.77 -10.25 10.16
CA PHE A 382 8.10 -9.05 9.70
C PHE A 382 6.79 -9.37 8.96
N GLU A 383 5.67 -9.35 9.70
CA GLU A 383 4.34 -9.66 9.16
C GLU A 383 3.64 -8.42 8.54
N THR A 384 4.05 -8.02 7.34
CA THR A 384 3.47 -6.83 6.68
C THR A 384 1.95 -6.93 6.47
N ARG A 385 1.44 -8.13 6.15
CA ARG A 385 0.00 -8.37 5.93
C ARG A 385 -0.80 -8.13 7.21
N TYR A 386 -0.32 -8.62 8.33
CA TYR A 386 -0.93 -8.42 9.63
C TYR A 386 -0.96 -6.94 10.01
N LEU A 387 0.17 -6.24 9.84
CA LEU A 387 0.26 -4.80 10.14
C LEU A 387 -0.70 -3.96 9.29
N LEU A 388 -0.78 -4.21 7.98
CA LEU A 388 -1.72 -3.51 7.11
C LEU A 388 -3.18 -3.80 7.49
N GLY A 389 -3.50 -5.05 7.83
CA GLY A 389 -4.81 -5.45 8.35
C GLY A 389 -5.20 -4.69 9.62
N LEU A 390 -4.30 -4.64 10.62
CA LEU A 390 -4.53 -3.94 11.88
C LEU A 390 -4.79 -2.44 11.70
N THR A 391 -4.05 -1.81 10.78
CA THR A 391 -4.17 -0.36 10.58
C THR A 391 -5.47 0.07 9.90
N SER A 392 -6.21 -0.88 9.30
CA SER A 392 -7.40 -0.60 8.50
C SER A 392 -7.16 0.46 7.42
N ILE A 393 -5.92 0.63 6.93
CA ILE A 393 -5.62 1.58 5.85
C ILE A 393 -6.46 1.31 4.61
N GLU A 394 -6.81 0.04 4.43
CA GLU A 394 -7.65 -0.44 3.35
C GLU A 394 -9.06 0.14 3.40
N ARG A 395 -9.54 0.65 4.55
CA ARG A 395 -10.86 1.31 4.72
C ARG A 395 -10.91 2.72 4.13
N PHE A 396 -9.78 3.35 3.84
CA PHE A 396 -9.75 4.65 3.19
C PHE A 396 -9.93 4.50 1.68
N ALA A 397 -10.79 5.34 1.08
CA ALA A 397 -10.96 5.33 -0.37
C ALA A 397 -9.60 5.64 -1.03
N ARG A 398 -9.22 4.87 -2.07
CA ARG A 398 -7.94 4.98 -2.79
C ARG A 398 -6.71 4.42 -2.09
N PHE A 399 -6.83 3.71 -0.96
CA PHE A 399 -5.70 3.08 -0.27
C PHE A 399 -5.73 1.56 -0.27
N GLY A 400 -6.88 0.93 -0.52
CA GLY A 400 -7.02 -0.54 -0.47
C GLY A 400 -6.04 -1.29 -1.37
N TRP A 401 -5.75 -0.73 -2.55
CA TRP A 401 -4.89 -1.36 -3.56
C TRP A 401 -3.40 -1.42 -3.15
N ILE A 402 -2.98 -0.63 -2.16
CA ILE A 402 -1.58 -0.61 -1.68
C ILE A 402 -1.18 -1.99 -1.17
N ARG A 403 -2.11 -2.71 -0.55
CA ARG A 403 -1.89 -4.08 -0.10
C ARG A 403 -1.57 -5.01 -1.26
N ASP A 404 -2.32 -4.92 -2.35
CA ASP A 404 -2.10 -5.71 -3.57
C ASP A 404 -0.72 -5.41 -4.18
N ALA A 405 -0.33 -4.14 -4.21
CA ALA A 405 1.00 -3.74 -4.71
C ALA A 405 2.15 -4.26 -3.84
N ILE A 406 2.02 -4.18 -2.51
CA ILE A 406 3.05 -4.66 -1.58
C ILE A 406 3.21 -6.19 -1.68
N ARG A 407 2.12 -6.95 -1.83
CA ARG A 407 2.16 -8.42 -2.03
C ARG A 407 3.01 -8.83 -3.22
N CYS A 408 2.90 -8.11 -4.33
CA CYS A 408 3.72 -8.37 -5.52
C CYS A 408 5.23 -8.19 -5.26
N THR A 409 5.62 -7.52 -4.18
CA THR A 409 7.02 -7.27 -3.83
C THR A 409 7.52 -8.11 -2.64
N GLU A 410 6.71 -9.03 -2.13
CA GLU A 410 7.02 -9.81 -0.93
C GLU A 410 8.16 -10.82 -1.18
N PRO A 411 9.38 -10.62 -0.69
CA PRO A 411 10.51 -11.51 -0.98
C PRO A 411 10.21 -12.98 -0.63
N LEU A 412 10.77 -13.89 -1.43
CA LEU A 412 10.52 -15.33 -1.32
C LEU A 412 11.36 -16.00 -0.24
N THR A 413 12.51 -15.41 0.05
CA THR A 413 13.40 -15.79 1.12
C THR A 413 14.14 -14.55 1.59
N TYR A 414 14.49 -14.54 2.87
CA TYR A 414 15.36 -13.55 3.49
C TYR A 414 16.78 -14.10 3.72
N GLU A 415 16.98 -15.38 3.39
CA GLU A 415 18.26 -16.07 3.43
C GLU A 415 19.19 -15.50 2.35
N SER A 416 20.46 -15.38 2.68
CA SER A 416 21.50 -14.87 1.78
C SER A 416 22.84 -15.45 2.20
N ASP A 417 23.72 -15.72 1.24
CA ASP A 417 25.09 -16.14 1.49
C ASP A 417 25.96 -15.00 2.05
N VAL A 418 25.47 -13.75 1.99
CA VAL A 418 26.17 -12.58 2.53
C VAL A 418 26.09 -12.59 4.07
N PRO A 419 27.24 -12.40 4.77
CA PRO A 419 27.27 -12.42 6.23
C PRO A 419 26.29 -11.42 6.88
N THR A 420 25.49 -11.90 7.84
CA THR A 420 24.47 -11.10 8.56
C THR A 420 25.03 -9.80 9.14
N ARG A 421 26.27 -9.81 9.67
CA ARG A 421 26.91 -8.59 10.20
C ARG A 421 27.11 -7.50 9.15
N ARG A 422 27.46 -7.87 7.91
CA ARG A 422 27.63 -6.90 6.80
C ARG A 422 26.27 -6.30 6.44
N ARG A 423 25.26 -7.16 6.28
CA ARG A 423 23.87 -6.77 6.01
C ARG A 423 23.32 -5.77 7.02
N ILE A 424 23.48 -6.05 8.31
CA ILE A 424 23.08 -5.14 9.40
C ILE A 424 23.83 -3.81 9.32
N ALA A 425 25.14 -3.83 9.06
CA ALA A 425 25.94 -2.60 8.96
C ALA A 425 25.48 -1.70 7.80
N GLU A 426 25.24 -2.29 6.63
CA GLU A 426 24.69 -1.58 5.46
C GLU A 426 23.32 -0.98 5.75
N THR A 427 22.40 -1.76 6.34
CA THR A 427 21.08 -1.25 6.74
C THR A 427 21.19 -0.13 7.79
N THR A 428 22.07 -0.27 8.78
CA THR A 428 22.25 0.74 9.84
C THR A 428 22.74 2.06 9.25
N GLU A 429 23.72 2.02 8.36
CA GLU A 429 24.30 3.22 7.77
C GLU A 429 23.32 3.89 6.78
N ARG A 430 22.76 3.12 5.85
CA ARG A 430 21.95 3.65 4.73
C ARG A 430 20.50 3.94 5.10
N TRP A 431 19.96 3.26 6.10
CA TRP A 431 18.59 3.49 6.55
C TRP A 431 18.56 4.23 7.87
N VAL A 432 19.13 3.65 8.94
CA VAL A 432 18.88 4.15 10.29
C VAL A 432 19.52 5.52 10.51
N LYS A 433 20.81 5.66 10.21
CA LYS A 433 21.55 6.91 10.41
C LYS A 433 21.13 8.01 9.44
N ASP A 434 20.98 7.69 8.16
CA ASP A 434 20.52 8.66 7.15
C ASP A 434 19.15 9.24 7.52
N GLN A 435 18.20 8.39 7.91
CA GLN A 435 16.86 8.83 8.29
C GLN A 435 16.84 9.59 9.61
N SER A 436 17.62 9.16 10.61
CA SER A 436 17.85 9.91 11.84
C SER A 436 18.32 11.34 11.52
N ALA A 437 19.35 11.48 10.68
CA ALA A 437 19.88 12.78 10.28
C ALA A 437 18.85 13.63 9.49
N TYR A 438 18.10 13.00 8.59
CA TYR A 438 17.04 13.65 7.81
C TYR A 438 15.94 14.22 8.71
N PHE A 439 15.40 13.43 9.64
CA PHE A 439 14.33 13.86 10.54
C PHE A 439 14.79 14.97 11.47
N HIS A 440 16.00 14.87 12.04
CA HIS A 440 16.58 15.93 12.87
C HIS A 440 16.77 17.25 12.10
N LYS A 441 17.16 17.18 10.82
CA LYS A 441 17.31 18.36 9.97
C LYS A 441 15.94 18.98 9.65
N LYS A 442 14.96 18.16 9.25
CA LYS A 442 13.61 18.61 8.89
C LYS A 442 12.84 19.17 10.07
N HIS A 443 12.90 18.52 11.23
CA HIS A 443 12.28 19.02 12.45
C HIS A 443 12.83 20.41 12.82
N ARG A 444 14.16 20.58 12.86
CA ARG A 444 14.79 21.89 13.15
C ARG A 444 14.38 22.98 12.14
N GLN A 445 14.36 22.64 10.85
CA GLN A 445 13.95 23.58 9.81
C GLN A 445 12.51 24.06 10.03
N LEU A 446 11.56 23.11 10.15
CA LEU A 446 10.15 23.43 10.29
C LEU A 446 9.84 24.14 11.62
N HIS A 447 10.55 23.78 12.70
CA HIS A 447 10.35 24.42 14.00
C HIS A 447 10.69 25.91 13.92
N HIS A 448 11.82 26.24 13.30
CA HIS A 448 12.25 27.63 13.12
C HIS A 448 11.33 28.42 12.19
N GLU A 449 10.83 27.79 11.12
CA GLU A 449 9.82 28.40 10.24
C GLU A 449 8.51 28.67 11.00
N HIS A 450 8.06 27.73 11.82
CA HIS A 450 6.84 27.88 12.63
C HIS A 450 6.97 28.98 13.69
N GLU A 451 8.09 29.04 14.43
CA GLU A 451 8.32 30.10 15.42
C GLU A 451 8.32 31.50 14.80
N ARG A 452 8.97 31.67 13.64
CA ARG A 452 8.96 32.95 12.90
C ARG A 452 7.54 33.37 12.55
N LEU A 453 6.71 32.43 12.11
CA LEU A 453 5.32 32.69 11.76
C LEU A 453 4.48 33.09 12.98
N GLU A 454 4.70 32.46 14.14
CA GLU A 454 4.04 32.83 15.39
C GLU A 454 4.40 34.24 15.86
N VAL A 455 5.65 34.67 15.66
CA VAL A 455 6.05 36.06 15.92
C VAL A 455 5.32 37.03 15.00
N VAL A 456 5.23 36.72 13.69
CA VAL A 456 4.50 37.55 12.73
C VAL A 456 3.02 37.65 13.11
N LYS A 457 2.38 36.55 13.51
CA LYS A 457 0.99 36.53 14.00
C LYS A 457 0.79 37.49 15.17
N LYS A 458 1.66 37.45 16.18
CA LYS A 458 1.62 38.35 17.34
C LYS A 458 1.77 39.83 16.95
N VAL A 459 2.68 40.13 16.03
CA VAL A 459 2.89 41.51 15.53
C VAL A 459 1.66 42.01 14.78
N LEU A 460 1.04 41.18 13.93
CA LEU A 460 -0.18 41.56 13.20
C LEU A 460 -1.36 41.82 14.14
N PHE A 461 -1.55 40.99 15.18
CA PHE A 461 -2.56 41.24 16.21
C PHE A 461 -2.32 42.54 16.98
N LEU A 462 -1.07 42.79 17.39
CA LEU A 462 -0.71 44.03 18.06
C LEU A 462 -0.97 45.26 17.17
N ALA A 463 -0.64 45.17 15.88
CA ALA A 463 -0.90 46.24 14.93
C ALA A 463 -2.41 46.52 14.76
N ALA A 464 -3.24 45.47 14.67
CA ALA A 464 -4.69 45.61 14.60
C ALA A 464 -5.27 46.23 15.89
N PHE A 465 -4.77 45.81 17.06
CA PHE A 465 -5.16 46.38 18.35
C PHE A 465 -4.78 47.86 18.47
N LEU A 466 -3.55 48.23 18.11
CA LEU A 466 -3.10 49.62 18.10
C LEU A 466 -3.89 50.46 17.09
N GLY A 467 -4.27 49.91 15.95
CA GLY A 467 -5.21 50.53 15.01
C GLY A 467 -6.55 50.86 15.67
N ALA A 468 -7.12 49.92 16.43
CA ALA A 468 -8.36 50.13 17.15
C ALA A 468 -8.24 51.22 18.23
N VAL A 469 -7.17 51.18 19.02
CA VAL A 469 -6.87 52.20 20.04
C VAL A 469 -6.70 53.58 19.40
N SER A 470 -6.01 53.65 18.25
CA SER A 470 -5.83 54.90 17.50
C SER A 470 -7.17 55.49 17.05
N LEU A 471 -8.11 54.65 16.59
CA LEU A 471 -9.46 55.10 16.26
C LEU A 471 -10.27 55.58 17.48
N LEU A 472 -10.03 55.03 18.67
CA LEU A 472 -10.74 55.45 19.89
C LEU A 472 -10.27 56.83 20.37
N PHE A 473 -8.96 57.06 20.41
CA PHE A 473 -8.38 58.28 21.01
C PHE A 473 -8.10 59.40 20.01
N PHE A 474 -7.75 59.06 18.77
CA PHE A 474 -7.26 60.03 17.77
C PHE A 474 -8.18 60.19 16.56
N LYS A 475 -9.45 59.74 16.66
CA LYS A 475 -10.44 59.79 15.57
C LYS A 475 -10.48 61.13 14.83
N LYS A 476 -10.55 62.25 15.55
CA LYS A 476 -10.64 63.60 14.96
C LYS A 476 -9.35 64.00 14.22
N SER A 477 -8.20 63.61 14.75
CA SER A 477 -6.89 63.86 14.11
C SER A 477 -6.74 63.05 12.83
N LEU A 478 -7.17 61.78 12.85
CA LEU A 478 -7.13 60.88 11.70
C LEU A 478 -8.02 61.32 10.52
N TYR A 479 -9.08 62.08 10.79
CA TYR A 479 -9.90 62.68 9.73
C TYR A 479 -9.20 63.83 8.99
N HIS A 480 -8.30 64.55 9.67
CA HIS A 480 -7.55 65.65 9.07
C HIS A 480 -6.26 65.18 8.39
N PHE A 481 -5.76 64.02 8.77
CA PHE A 481 -4.64 63.37 8.10
C PHE A 481 -5.11 62.68 6.81
N HIS A 482 -4.64 63.15 5.65
CA HIS A 482 -4.99 62.60 4.34
C HIS A 482 -3.77 61.97 3.68
N ILE A 483 -3.95 60.77 3.11
CA ILE A 483 -2.97 60.14 2.23
C ILE A 483 -3.65 60.00 0.86
N GLY A 484 -3.28 60.87 -0.09
CA GLY A 484 -3.96 60.97 -1.38
C GLY A 484 -5.42 61.39 -1.19
N GLU A 485 -6.37 60.62 -1.75
CA GLU A 485 -7.81 60.86 -1.64
C GLU A 485 -8.47 60.21 -0.40
N LEU A 486 -7.71 59.43 0.37
CA LEU A 486 -8.25 58.69 1.53
C LEU A 486 -7.92 59.40 2.85
N ASP A 487 -8.90 59.50 3.73
CA ASP A 487 -8.67 59.95 5.11
C ASP A 487 -7.98 58.84 5.93
N GLY A 488 -7.18 59.25 6.92
CA GLY A 488 -6.43 58.34 7.78
C GLY A 488 -7.34 57.39 8.54
N LYS A 489 -8.58 57.81 8.84
CA LYS A 489 -9.59 56.94 9.45
C LYS A 489 -9.95 55.76 8.55
N THR A 490 -10.26 55.99 7.28
CA THR A 490 -10.67 54.94 6.33
C THR A 490 -9.51 53.98 6.09
N LEU A 491 -8.28 54.49 6.00
CA LEU A 491 -7.08 53.65 5.90
C LEU A 491 -6.91 52.74 7.11
N VAL A 492 -7.02 53.27 8.34
CA VAL A 492 -6.89 52.46 9.56
C VAL A 492 -7.99 51.40 9.65
N VAL A 493 -9.25 51.76 9.35
CA VAL A 493 -10.37 50.79 9.34
C VAL A 493 -10.18 49.72 8.26
N PHE A 494 -9.69 50.10 7.08
CA PHE A 494 -9.39 49.17 5.99
C PHE A 494 -8.29 48.18 6.39
N LEU A 495 -7.18 48.66 6.95
CA LEU A 495 -6.09 47.82 7.44
C LEU A 495 -6.55 46.91 8.60
N MET A 496 -7.38 47.42 9.51
CA MET A 496 -8.00 46.62 10.57
C MET A 496 -8.89 45.49 10.05
N GLY A 497 -9.47 45.63 8.85
CA GLY A 497 -10.18 44.52 8.19
C GLY A 497 -9.26 43.60 7.40
N LEU A 498 -8.25 44.17 6.73
CA LEU A 498 -7.36 43.44 5.83
C LEU A 498 -6.37 42.53 6.58
N LEU A 499 -5.76 43.00 7.67
CA LEU A 499 -4.75 42.23 8.40
C LEU A 499 -5.34 40.96 9.04
N PRO A 500 -6.50 41.01 9.76
CA PRO A 500 -7.12 39.80 10.29
C PRO A 500 -7.63 38.85 9.19
N LEU A 501 -8.10 39.37 8.06
CA LEU A 501 -8.51 38.55 6.92
C LEU A 501 -7.33 37.71 6.40
N TRP A 502 -6.17 38.34 6.17
CA TRP A 502 -4.97 37.62 5.73
C TRP A 502 -4.50 36.61 6.76
N LEU A 503 -4.54 36.98 8.05
CA LEU A 503 -4.17 36.08 9.13
C LEU A 503 -5.10 34.85 9.18
N ALA A 504 -6.41 35.04 9.05
CA ALA A 504 -7.39 33.97 9.05
C ALA A 504 -7.18 33.00 7.87
N ILE A 505 -6.94 33.52 6.67
CA ILE A 505 -6.64 32.69 5.49
C ILE A 505 -5.36 31.89 5.69
N TRP A 506 -4.33 32.53 6.27
CA TRP A 506 -3.08 31.85 6.60
C TRP A 506 -3.27 30.74 7.64
N GLU A 507 -4.06 31.00 8.68
CA GLU A 507 -4.36 30.02 9.75
C GLU A 507 -5.16 28.83 9.21
N ILE A 508 -6.12 29.08 8.31
CA ILE A 508 -6.83 28.02 7.57
C ILE A 508 -5.84 27.21 6.74
N TYR A 509 -4.94 27.86 5.99
CA TYR A 509 -3.93 27.17 5.18
C TYR A 509 -3.00 26.29 6.04
N GLN A 510 -2.48 26.82 7.15
CA GLN A 510 -1.61 26.10 8.09
C GLN A 510 -2.32 24.87 8.68
N THR A 511 -3.58 25.02 9.05
CA THR A 511 -4.42 23.95 9.58
C THR A 511 -4.64 22.87 8.53
N LYS A 512 -4.93 23.26 7.28
CA LYS A 512 -5.09 22.33 6.15
C LYS A 512 -3.81 21.59 5.80
N MET A 513 -2.66 22.27 5.88
CA MET A 513 -1.35 21.65 5.65
C MET A 513 -0.85 20.78 6.81
N ALA A 514 -1.57 20.79 7.94
CA ALA A 514 -1.25 20.00 9.13
C ALA A 514 0.21 20.19 9.62
N ILE A 515 0.70 21.43 9.61
CA ILE A 515 2.12 21.72 9.87
C ILE A 515 2.53 21.36 11.30
N ARG A 516 1.64 21.53 12.28
CA ARG A 516 1.90 21.14 13.68
C ARG A 516 2.01 19.63 13.83
N GLU A 517 1.15 18.90 13.14
CA GLU A 517 1.16 17.44 13.14
C GLU A 517 2.39 16.90 12.41
N LEU A 518 2.79 17.53 11.30
CA LEU A 518 4.02 17.20 10.58
C LEU A 518 5.27 17.44 11.46
N LEU A 519 5.29 18.52 12.24
CA LEU A 519 6.34 18.79 13.23
C LEU A 519 6.42 17.68 14.29
N TRP A 520 5.28 17.34 14.88
CA TRP A 520 5.19 16.27 15.88
C TRP A 520 5.64 14.93 15.30
N GLN A 521 5.22 14.59 14.08
CA GLN A 521 5.62 13.37 13.39
C GLN A 521 7.14 13.30 13.17
N TYR A 522 7.76 14.37 12.65
CA TYR A 522 9.21 14.38 12.47
C TYR A 522 9.98 14.28 13.79
N ALA A 523 9.45 14.83 14.88
CA ALA A 523 10.03 14.65 16.21
C ALA A 523 9.90 13.19 16.70
N ASN A 524 8.74 12.56 16.50
CA ASN A 524 8.49 11.17 16.87
C ASN A 524 9.39 10.21 16.10
N GLN A 525 9.41 10.32 14.77
CA GLN A 525 10.26 9.50 13.90
C GLN A 525 11.74 9.75 14.18
N GLY A 526 12.16 11.00 14.40
CA GLY A 526 13.54 11.31 14.78
C GLY A 526 13.97 10.58 16.06
N THR A 527 13.12 10.61 17.09
CA THR A 527 13.38 9.91 18.37
C THR A 527 13.41 8.39 18.20
N LEU A 528 12.50 7.84 17.39
CA LEU A 528 12.42 6.41 17.10
C LEU A 528 13.71 5.91 16.43
N PHE A 529 14.16 6.59 15.37
CA PHE A 529 15.38 6.24 14.64
C PHE A 529 16.65 6.44 15.50
N GLU A 530 16.73 7.50 16.30
CA GLU A 530 17.84 7.73 17.23
C GLU A 530 17.94 6.63 18.30
N MET A 531 16.81 6.16 18.82
CA MET A 531 16.79 5.06 19.78
C MET A 531 17.22 3.74 19.13
N ALA A 532 16.78 3.47 17.90
CA ALA A 532 17.20 2.28 17.16
C ALA A 532 18.71 2.31 16.86
N GLU A 533 19.26 3.46 16.47
CA GLU A 533 20.70 3.67 16.28
C GLU A 533 21.49 3.31 17.55
N LYS A 534 21.10 3.86 18.71
CA LYS A 534 21.74 3.55 20.00
C LYS A 534 21.65 2.07 20.38
N ARG A 535 20.53 1.41 20.10
CA ARG A 535 20.34 -0.03 20.36
C ARG A 535 21.24 -0.87 19.47
N LEU A 536 21.37 -0.51 18.19
CA LEU A 536 22.24 -1.19 17.23
C LEU A 536 23.72 -1.04 17.59
N GLU A 537 24.14 0.13 18.08
CA GLU A 537 25.51 0.35 18.58
C GLU A 537 25.82 -0.46 19.85
N ALA A 538 24.83 -0.63 20.73
CA ALA A 538 25.00 -1.38 21.98
C ALA A 538 24.98 -2.90 21.77
N THR A 539 24.36 -3.38 20.70
CA THR A 539 24.14 -4.81 20.45
C THR A 539 25.31 -5.43 19.70
N SER A 540 25.84 -6.55 20.20
CA SER A 540 26.93 -7.29 19.54
C SER A 540 26.47 -8.57 18.81
N ASP A 541 25.25 -9.02 19.13
CA ASP A 541 24.61 -10.21 18.57
C ASP A 541 23.79 -9.86 17.30
N PRO A 542 24.11 -10.45 16.13
CA PRO A 542 23.40 -10.18 14.88
C PRO A 542 21.89 -10.42 14.95
N THR A 543 21.43 -11.44 15.68
CA THR A 543 19.99 -11.76 15.76
C THR A 543 19.22 -10.65 16.48
N HIS A 544 19.72 -10.22 17.65
CA HIS A 544 19.12 -9.09 18.37
C HIS A 544 19.16 -7.78 17.57
N ALA A 545 20.20 -7.57 16.76
CA ALA A 545 20.27 -6.41 15.87
C ALA A 545 19.22 -6.48 14.74
N GLN A 546 18.95 -7.68 14.21
CA GLN A 546 17.86 -7.91 13.26
C GLN A 546 16.48 -7.65 13.91
N ASP A 547 16.29 -8.03 15.17
CA ASP A 547 15.04 -7.75 15.92
C ASP A 547 14.81 -6.25 16.10
N VAL A 548 15.87 -5.49 16.42
CA VAL A 548 15.79 -4.01 16.52
C VAL A 548 15.39 -3.38 15.19
N ILE A 549 15.93 -3.89 14.08
CA ILE A 549 15.57 -3.46 12.72
C ILE A 549 14.10 -3.81 12.40
N GLY A 550 13.64 -5.00 12.81
CA GLY A 550 12.24 -5.42 12.68
C GLY A 550 11.27 -4.52 13.45
N ASP A 551 11.53 -4.26 14.73
CA ASP A 551 10.73 -3.36 15.59
C ASP A 551 10.70 -1.92 15.01
N LEU A 552 11.84 -1.44 14.49
CA LEU A 552 11.91 -0.14 13.82
C LEU A 552 11.02 -0.11 12.56
N ALA A 553 11.07 -1.16 11.74
CA ALA A 553 10.28 -1.26 10.51
C ALA A 553 8.78 -1.27 10.79
N GLU A 554 8.34 -2.06 11.77
CA GLU A 554 6.94 -2.14 12.18
C GLU A 554 6.43 -0.77 12.64
N ARG A 555 7.16 -0.12 13.55
CA ARG A 555 6.78 1.21 14.06
C ARG A 555 6.81 2.27 12.97
N SER A 556 7.81 2.23 12.07
CA SER A 556 7.89 3.17 10.96
C SER A 556 6.72 3.01 10.00
N LEU A 557 6.31 1.78 9.69
CA LEU A 557 5.16 1.51 8.83
C LEU A 557 3.85 1.95 9.48
N MET A 558 3.69 1.68 10.78
CA MET A 558 2.54 2.13 11.57
C MET A 558 2.42 3.67 11.56
N ASP A 559 3.52 4.39 11.77
CA ASP A 559 3.54 5.87 11.72
C ASP A 559 3.14 6.41 10.34
N VAL A 560 3.62 5.78 9.25
CA VAL A 560 3.27 6.17 7.87
C VAL A 560 1.78 6.02 7.62
N VAL A 561 1.20 4.91 8.08
CA VAL A 561 -0.22 4.64 7.93
C VAL A 561 -1.05 5.61 8.77
N GLN A 562 -0.73 5.77 10.05
CA GLN A 562 -1.44 6.69 10.95
C GLN A 562 -1.42 8.13 10.42
N TRP A 563 -0.28 8.58 9.90
CA TRP A 563 -0.16 9.89 9.29
C TRP A 563 -1.04 10.03 8.04
N SER A 564 -1.02 9.04 7.15
CA SER A 564 -1.80 9.03 5.92
C SER A 564 -3.30 9.11 6.24
N THR A 565 -3.75 8.33 7.22
CA THR A 565 -5.12 8.31 7.74
C THR A 565 -5.55 9.67 8.28
N HIS A 566 -4.77 10.23 9.22
CA HIS A 566 -5.09 11.52 9.83
C HIS A 566 -5.16 12.65 8.79
N ARG A 567 -4.25 12.61 7.81
CA ARG A 567 -4.18 13.59 6.74
C ARG A 567 -5.33 13.46 5.74
N TYR A 568 -5.78 12.24 5.45
CA TYR A 568 -6.94 11.99 4.60
C TYR A 568 -8.24 12.57 5.18
N HIS A 569 -8.51 12.36 6.48
CA HIS A 569 -9.73 12.87 7.12
C HIS A 569 -9.79 14.40 7.13
N ARG A 570 -8.66 15.07 7.36
CA ARG A 570 -8.59 16.54 7.34
C ARG A 570 -8.88 17.19 5.99
N GLU A 571 -8.73 16.48 4.88
CA GLU A 571 -9.13 17.00 3.57
C GLU A 571 -10.66 17.14 3.48
N HIS A 572 -11.38 16.21 4.11
CA HIS A 572 -12.83 16.07 4.01
C HIS A 572 -13.58 16.80 5.13
N GLU A 573 -12.87 17.28 6.15
CA GLU A 573 -13.45 18.18 7.15
C GLU A 573 -13.72 19.56 6.51
N PRO A 574 -14.97 20.07 6.56
CA PRO A 574 -15.23 21.46 6.21
C PRO A 574 -14.39 22.34 7.14
N PRO A 575 -13.88 23.50 6.67
CA PRO A 575 -13.16 24.42 7.54
C PRO A 575 -14.05 24.73 8.74
N SER A 576 -13.64 24.26 9.91
CA SER A 576 -14.38 24.51 11.14
C SER A 576 -14.37 26.01 11.38
N ALA A 577 -15.56 26.60 11.38
CA ALA A 577 -15.75 27.96 11.86
C ALA A 577 -15.58 27.92 13.39
N GLY A 578 -14.33 27.96 13.83
CA GLY A 578 -13.94 28.19 15.22
C GLY A 578 -13.96 29.68 15.54
#